data_AF-A0A7W1NFM3-F1
#
_entry.id   AF-A0A7W1NFM3-F1
#
_cell.length_a   1.000
_cell.length_b   1.000
_cell.length_c   1.000
_cell.angle_alpha   90.00
_cell.angle_beta   90.00
_cell.angle_gamma   90.00
#
_symmetry.space_group_name_H-M   'P 1'
#
loop_
_entity.id
_entity.type
_entity.pdbx_description
1 polymer ?
#
loop_
_entity_poly.entity_id
_entity_poly.type
_entity_poly.pdbx_seq_one_letter_code
_entity_poly.pdbx_strand_id
1 'polypeptide(L)'
;MRLAPFSLPMSLPMILLLSSSLIAVEDPLALMPAIPRPQAAAAADPGAMDEIAPGIAIVPGKAVILNGKTRFDQGPADGLEVIACLDGGKLHESFMVLDTRNAAMINFACLSVLAVKEGQPTPRETSGIPARGVPLRVVVQWRSGDT
;
A
#
# COMPACT_ATOMS: atom_id res chain seq x y z
N MET A 1 65.86 -48.22 0.92
CA MET A 1 65.33 -48.61 2.24
C MET A 1 63.80 -48.52 2.16
N ARG A 2 63.10 -49.63 2.38
CA ARG A 2 61.65 -49.81 2.12
C ARG A 2 60.80 -49.00 3.11
N LEU A 3 59.78 -48.29 2.63
CA LEU A 3 58.65 -47.84 3.45
C LEU A 3 57.45 -48.75 3.16
N ALA A 4 56.93 -49.38 4.22
CA ALA A 4 55.72 -50.19 4.20
C ALA A 4 54.46 -49.31 4.20
N PRO A 5 53.32 -49.77 3.66
CA PRO A 5 52.07 -49.01 3.69
C PRO A 5 51.40 -49.10 5.05
N PHE A 6 51.06 -47.95 5.62
CA PHE A 6 50.19 -47.82 6.78
C PHE A 6 48.73 -47.88 6.31
N SER A 7 47.99 -48.90 6.77
CA SER A 7 46.54 -49.03 6.59
C SER A 7 45.87 -48.68 7.91
N LEU A 8 44.99 -47.68 7.91
CA LEU A 8 44.10 -47.39 9.04
C LEU A 8 42.66 -47.74 8.62
N PRO A 9 41.90 -48.48 9.44
CA PRO A 9 40.49 -48.76 9.17
C PRO A 9 39.65 -47.51 9.45
N MET A 10 38.98 -46.98 8.43
CA MET A 10 37.94 -45.96 8.59
C MET A 10 36.70 -46.59 9.24
N SER A 11 36.47 -46.26 10.51
CA SER A 11 35.16 -46.43 11.16
C SER A 11 34.29 -45.24 10.79
N LEU A 12 33.23 -45.47 10.00
CA LEU A 12 32.23 -44.44 9.68
C LEU A 12 31.22 -44.34 10.83
N PRO A 13 30.96 -43.15 11.39
CA PRO A 13 29.92 -42.99 12.39
C PRO A 13 28.54 -43.13 11.75
N MET A 14 27.73 -44.02 12.32
CA MET A 14 26.32 -44.20 11.99
C MET A 14 25.52 -43.03 12.58
N ILE A 15 25.01 -42.14 11.72
CA ILE A 15 24.12 -41.04 12.13
C ILE A 15 22.70 -41.60 12.19
N LEU A 16 22.18 -41.76 13.41
CA LEU A 16 20.79 -42.12 13.67
C LEU A 16 19.93 -40.83 13.60
N LEU A 17 19.22 -40.63 12.49
CA LEU A 17 18.24 -39.54 12.37
C LEU A 17 16.94 -39.96 13.09
N LEU A 18 16.72 -39.40 14.28
CA LEU A 18 15.43 -39.48 14.98
C LEU A 18 14.41 -38.64 14.21
N SER A 19 13.47 -39.30 13.55
CA SER A 19 12.27 -38.68 13.00
C SER A 19 11.39 -38.22 14.15
N SER A 20 11.41 -36.92 14.47
CA SER A 20 10.39 -36.32 15.31
C SER A 20 9.11 -36.24 14.50
N SER A 21 8.08 -36.97 14.95
CA SER A 21 6.73 -36.85 14.43
C SER A 21 6.32 -35.38 14.49
N LEU A 22 6.11 -34.78 13.32
CA LEU A 22 5.56 -33.43 13.20
C LEU A 22 4.18 -33.44 13.85
N ILE A 23 4.07 -32.85 15.03
CA ILE A 23 2.79 -32.38 15.55
C ILE A 23 2.30 -31.38 14.51
N ALA A 24 1.17 -31.67 13.87
CA ALA A 24 0.51 -30.72 12.99
C ALA A 24 0.17 -29.49 13.83
N VAL A 25 0.99 -28.44 13.70
CA VAL A 25 0.70 -27.14 14.28
C VAL A 25 -0.55 -26.66 13.55
N GLU A 26 -1.69 -26.67 14.23
CA GLU A 26 -2.91 -26.03 13.73
C GLU A 26 -2.54 -24.60 13.32
N ASP A 27 -2.92 -24.21 12.11
CA ASP A 27 -2.62 -22.87 11.59
C ASP A 27 -3.20 -21.83 12.55
N PRO A 28 -2.37 -21.04 13.26
CA PRO A 28 -2.85 -20.06 14.22
C PRO A 28 -3.75 -19.00 13.57
N LEU A 29 -3.66 -18.81 12.24
CA LEU A 29 -4.57 -17.95 11.49
C LEU A 29 -5.98 -18.51 11.40
N ALA A 30 -6.15 -19.84 11.42
CA ALA A 30 -7.46 -20.49 11.40
C ALA A 30 -8.23 -20.35 12.73
N LEU A 31 -7.52 -20.07 13.83
CA LEU A 31 -8.10 -19.80 15.15
C LEU A 31 -8.50 -18.34 15.34
N MET A 32 -8.10 -17.45 14.43
CA MET A 32 -8.50 -16.05 14.49
C MET A 32 -9.98 -15.90 14.14
N PRO A 33 -10.74 -15.07 14.87
CA PRO A 33 -12.12 -14.79 14.51
C PRO A 33 -12.16 -14.18 13.11
N ALA A 34 -13.10 -14.63 12.28
CA ALA A 34 -13.30 -14.07 10.96
C ALA A 34 -13.58 -12.56 11.08
N ILE A 35 -12.71 -11.73 10.52
CA ILE A 35 -12.92 -10.29 10.48
C ILE A 35 -14.13 -10.05 9.56
N PRO A 36 -15.18 -9.36 10.03
CA PRO A 36 -16.32 -9.04 9.18
C PRO A 36 -15.86 -8.34 7.91
N ARG A 37 -16.32 -8.81 6.74
CA ARG A 37 -16.00 -8.15 5.48
C ARG A 37 -16.53 -6.71 5.53
N PRO A 38 -15.72 -5.70 5.16
CA PRO A 38 -16.20 -4.34 5.05
C PRO A 38 -17.40 -4.30 4.09
N GLN A 39 -18.52 -3.71 4.54
CA GLN A 39 -19.64 -3.43 3.65
C GLN A 39 -19.37 -2.13 2.91
N ALA A 40 -19.40 -2.18 1.58
CA ALA A 40 -19.29 -0.97 0.77
C ALA A 40 -20.50 -0.06 1.04
N ALA A 41 -20.23 1.19 1.41
CA ALA A 41 -21.25 2.23 1.46
C ALA A 41 -21.18 3.06 0.19
N ALA A 42 -22.34 3.45 -0.36
CA ALA A 42 -22.37 4.37 -1.49
C ALA A 42 -21.70 5.71 -1.11
N ALA A 43 -20.91 6.27 -2.03
CA ALA A 43 -20.39 7.61 -1.86
C ALA A 43 -21.56 8.61 -1.75
N ALA A 44 -21.49 9.51 -0.76
CA ALA A 44 -22.45 10.58 -0.65
C ALA A 44 -22.28 11.55 -1.84
N ASP A 45 -23.35 12.21 -2.25
CA ASP A 45 -23.23 13.28 -3.24
C ASP A 45 -22.30 14.37 -2.70
N PRO A 46 -21.18 14.67 -3.39
CA PRO A 46 -20.28 15.74 -2.98
C PRO A 46 -20.98 17.09 -2.95
N GLY A 47 -21.98 17.33 -3.80
CA GLY A 47 -22.65 18.63 -3.95
C GLY A 47 -22.03 19.47 -5.07
N ALA A 48 -22.20 20.79 -5.01
CA ALA A 48 -21.63 21.71 -6.01
C ALA A 48 -20.09 21.68 -5.97
N MET A 49 -19.48 21.44 -7.13
CA MET A 49 -18.04 21.27 -7.29
C MET A 49 -17.45 22.45 -8.07
N ASP A 50 -16.35 23.00 -7.56
CA ASP A 50 -15.55 24.01 -8.25
C ASP A 50 -14.25 23.36 -8.76
N GLU A 51 -14.10 23.26 -10.07
CA GLU A 51 -12.85 22.77 -10.68
C GLU A 51 -11.76 23.84 -10.58
N ILE A 52 -10.68 23.54 -9.87
CA ILE A 52 -9.57 24.47 -9.64
C ILE A 52 -8.36 24.17 -10.52
N ALA A 53 -8.28 22.94 -11.05
CA ALA A 53 -7.30 22.52 -12.04
C ALA A 53 -7.84 21.25 -12.74
N PRO A 54 -7.33 20.89 -13.94
CA PRO A 54 -7.76 19.68 -14.62
C PRO A 54 -7.66 18.44 -13.72
N GLY A 55 -8.80 17.80 -13.50
CA GLY A 55 -8.91 16.59 -12.67
C GLY A 55 -8.86 16.83 -11.16
N ILE A 56 -8.93 18.10 -10.72
CA ILE A 56 -8.96 18.50 -9.30
C ILE A 56 -10.12 19.48 -9.11
N ALA A 57 -11.12 19.06 -8.34
CA ALA A 57 -12.21 19.92 -7.92
C ALA A 57 -12.34 19.96 -6.39
N ILE A 58 -13.00 20.98 -5.89
CA ILE A 58 -13.29 21.13 -4.46
C ILE A 58 -14.79 21.29 -4.22
N VAL A 59 -15.23 20.80 -3.07
CA VAL A 59 -16.48 21.23 -2.43
C VAL A 59 -16.08 22.00 -1.18
N PRO A 60 -16.24 23.34 -1.16
CA PRO A 60 -15.77 24.18 -0.06
C PRO A 60 -16.18 23.67 1.32
N GLY A 61 -15.18 23.49 2.21
CA GLY A 61 -15.38 23.03 3.58
C GLY A 61 -15.84 21.57 3.73
N LYS A 62 -15.91 20.79 2.65
CA LYS A 62 -16.46 19.42 2.66
C LYS A 62 -15.52 18.38 2.07
N ALA A 63 -15.08 18.54 0.83
CA ALA A 63 -14.35 17.48 0.12
C ALA A 63 -13.39 18.00 -0.96
N VAL A 64 -12.32 17.24 -1.20
CA VAL A 64 -11.48 17.36 -2.38
C VAL A 64 -11.84 16.20 -3.32
N ILE A 65 -12.09 16.51 -4.58
CA ILE A 65 -12.49 15.55 -5.61
C ILE A 65 -11.33 15.41 -6.58
N LEU A 66 -10.81 14.19 -6.70
CA LEU A 66 -9.70 13.84 -7.58
C LEU A 66 -10.23 12.89 -8.66
N ASN A 67 -10.17 13.33 -9.91
CA ASN A 67 -10.51 12.47 -11.04
C ASN A 67 -9.34 11.55 -11.35
N GLY A 68 -9.67 10.31 -11.70
CA GLY A 68 -8.68 9.32 -12.05
C GLY A 68 -9.32 8.08 -12.60
N LYS A 69 -8.46 7.17 -13.06
CA LYS A 69 -8.85 5.89 -13.64
C LYS A 69 -8.33 4.78 -12.76
N THR A 70 -9.20 3.85 -12.42
CA THR A 70 -8.81 2.58 -11.81
C THR A 70 -7.88 1.84 -12.77
N ARG A 71 -6.87 1.16 -12.22
CA ARG A 71 -5.81 0.53 -13.00
C ARG A 71 -5.69 -0.98 -12.89
N PHE A 72 -6.53 -1.64 -12.09
CA PHE A 72 -6.42 -3.08 -11.90
C PHE A 72 -7.63 -3.87 -12.42
N ASP A 73 -7.30 -4.93 -13.16
CA ASP A 73 -8.09 -6.17 -13.25
C ASP A 73 -7.73 -7.16 -12.11
N GLN A 74 -6.48 -7.16 -11.59
CA GLN A 74 -6.00 -7.95 -10.43
C GLN A 74 -4.87 -7.23 -9.67
N GLY A 75 -4.90 -7.19 -8.33
CA GLY A 75 -3.90 -6.51 -7.50
C GLY A 75 -2.54 -7.22 -7.41
N PRO A 76 -1.47 -6.53 -6.96
CA PRO A 76 -0.13 -7.09 -6.82
C PRO A 76 -0.08 -8.22 -5.77
N ALA A 77 0.75 -9.23 -6.01
CA ALA A 77 0.88 -10.42 -5.13
C ALA A 77 1.38 -10.09 -3.72
N ASP A 78 2.09 -8.99 -3.62
CA ASP A 78 2.79 -8.40 -2.49
C ASP A 78 1.92 -7.36 -1.74
N GLY A 79 0.71 -7.08 -2.25
CA GLY A 79 -0.26 -6.19 -1.62
C GLY A 79 -0.23 -4.76 -2.18
N LEU A 80 -1.38 -4.09 -2.08
CA LEU A 80 -1.53 -2.72 -2.57
C LEU A 80 -0.88 -1.73 -1.59
N GLU A 81 0.18 -1.05 -2.03
CA GLU A 81 0.86 -0.04 -1.22
C GLU A 81 0.30 1.38 -1.43
N VAL A 82 -0.20 1.69 -2.63
CA VAL A 82 -0.65 3.04 -3.01
C VAL A 82 -2.09 3.00 -3.51
N ILE A 83 -2.97 3.78 -2.88
CA ILE A 83 -4.39 3.87 -3.32
C ILE A 83 -4.50 4.67 -4.63
N ALA A 84 -3.79 5.80 -4.72
CA ALA A 84 -3.79 6.64 -5.92
C ALA A 84 -2.40 7.24 -6.15
N CYS A 85 -1.96 7.29 -7.41
CA CYS A 85 -0.76 8.02 -7.79
C CYS A 85 -1.07 9.07 -8.88
N LEU A 86 -0.23 10.10 -8.95
CA LEU A 86 -0.29 11.10 -10.02
C LEU A 86 -0.01 10.45 -11.39
N ASP A 87 -0.48 11.07 -12.46
CA ASP A 87 -0.07 10.66 -13.81
C ASP A 87 1.46 10.75 -13.97
N GLY A 88 2.07 9.67 -14.47
CA GLY A 88 3.53 9.47 -14.50
C GLY A 88 4.17 9.02 -13.18
N GLY A 89 3.38 8.70 -12.15
CA GLY A 89 3.84 8.17 -10.87
C GLY A 89 4.21 6.67 -10.91
N LYS A 90 4.21 6.03 -9.73
CA LYS A 90 4.49 4.59 -9.58
C LYS A 90 3.27 3.73 -9.95
N LEU A 91 3.02 3.60 -11.25
CA LEU A 91 1.80 2.97 -11.77
C LEU A 91 1.63 1.49 -11.39
N HIS A 92 2.72 0.77 -11.11
CA HIS A 92 2.72 -0.66 -10.78
C HIS A 92 2.40 -0.96 -9.30
N GLU A 93 2.40 0.06 -8.44
CA GLU A 93 2.08 -0.04 -7.01
C GLU A 93 0.74 0.63 -6.66
N SER A 94 0.05 1.22 -7.66
CA SER A 94 -1.10 2.11 -7.45
C SER A 94 -2.42 1.54 -7.94
N PHE A 95 -3.48 1.67 -7.14
CA PHE A 95 -4.83 1.23 -7.55
C PHE A 95 -5.50 2.17 -8.56
N MET A 96 -5.28 3.47 -8.39
CA MET A 96 -5.80 4.51 -9.27
C MET A 96 -4.66 5.39 -9.79
N VAL A 97 -4.80 5.83 -11.03
CA VAL A 97 -3.96 6.89 -11.60
C VAL A 97 -4.81 8.13 -11.77
N LEU A 98 -4.42 9.21 -11.12
CA LEU A 98 -5.12 10.49 -11.18
C LEU A 98 -4.89 11.16 -12.53
N ASP A 99 -5.89 11.87 -13.04
CA ASP A 99 -5.84 12.60 -14.32
C ASP A 99 -5.01 13.90 -14.23
N THR A 100 -4.19 14.05 -13.20
CA THR A 100 -3.36 15.23 -12.92
C THR A 100 -1.95 14.85 -12.53
N ARG A 101 -0.99 15.73 -12.85
CA ARG A 101 0.41 15.68 -12.39
C ARG A 101 0.72 16.76 -11.36
N ASN A 102 -0.27 17.60 -11.03
CA ASN A 102 -0.03 18.82 -10.26
C ASN A 102 -0.16 18.55 -8.76
N ALA A 103 0.89 17.97 -8.17
CA ALA A 103 0.97 17.67 -6.74
C ALA A 103 0.73 18.92 -5.87
N ALA A 104 1.22 20.08 -6.31
CA ALA A 104 1.06 21.34 -5.60
C ALA A 104 -0.41 21.76 -5.50
N MET A 105 -1.20 21.54 -6.55
CA MET A 105 -2.64 21.83 -6.53
C MET A 105 -3.45 20.84 -5.70
N ILE A 106 -3.05 19.57 -5.64
CA ILE A 106 -3.65 18.64 -4.69
C ILE A 106 -3.38 19.10 -3.25
N ASN A 107 -2.14 19.48 -2.95
CA ASN A 107 -1.79 20.00 -1.63
C ASN A 107 -2.61 21.25 -1.29
N PHE A 108 -2.65 22.24 -2.18
CA PHE A 108 -3.47 23.45 -2.02
C PHE A 108 -4.96 23.12 -1.79
N ALA A 109 -5.54 22.22 -2.58
CA ALA A 109 -6.92 21.78 -2.41
C ALA A 109 -7.17 21.19 -1.02
N CYS A 110 -6.31 20.28 -0.57
CA CYS A 110 -6.40 19.66 0.75
C CYS A 110 -6.28 20.69 1.87
N LEU A 111 -5.32 21.61 1.80
CA LEU A 111 -5.13 22.66 2.82
C LEU A 111 -6.34 23.59 2.88
N SER A 112 -6.86 24.01 1.72
CA SER A 112 -8.00 24.94 1.64
C SER A 112 -9.32 24.31 2.12
N VAL A 113 -9.58 23.05 1.79
CA VAL A 113 -10.84 22.37 2.13
C VAL A 113 -10.84 21.81 3.55
N LEU A 114 -9.74 21.19 3.98
CA LEU A 114 -9.66 20.54 5.30
C LEU A 114 -9.35 21.55 6.41
N ALA A 115 -9.11 22.82 6.07
CA ALA A 115 -8.73 23.88 7.00
C ALA A 115 -7.54 23.48 7.91
N VAL A 116 -6.62 22.67 7.37
CA VAL A 116 -5.40 22.25 8.05
C VAL A 116 -4.23 23.13 7.62
N LYS A 117 -3.25 23.28 8.52
CA LYS A 117 -1.99 23.94 8.18
C LYS A 117 -1.11 22.98 7.42
N GLU A 118 -0.26 23.53 6.56
CA GLU A 118 0.77 22.75 5.88
C GLU A 118 1.69 22.09 6.91
N GLY A 119 1.87 20.78 6.75
CA GLY A 119 2.75 20.00 7.61
C GLY A 119 4.20 20.40 7.42
N GLN A 120 5.01 20.19 8.46
CA GLN A 120 6.46 20.30 8.32
C GLN A 120 7.02 18.94 7.86
N PRO A 121 7.95 18.93 6.89
CA PRO A 121 8.65 17.71 6.50
C PRO A 121 9.33 17.07 7.70
N THR A 122 9.35 15.74 7.76
CA THR A 122 10.20 15.06 8.74
C THR A 122 11.67 15.37 8.40
N PRO A 123 12.50 15.85 9.35
CA PRO A 123 13.89 16.24 9.05
C PRO A 123 14.77 15.11 8.48
N ARG A 124 14.34 13.86 8.64
CA ARG A 124 15.05 12.65 8.21
C ARG A 124 14.68 12.18 6.81
N GLU A 125 13.58 12.67 6.24
CA GLU A 125 13.06 12.24 4.94
C GLU A 125 13.03 13.43 3.97
N THR A 126 14.21 13.78 3.46
CA THR A 126 14.42 14.95 2.59
C THR A 126 14.16 14.66 1.10
N SER A 127 13.71 13.46 0.75
CA SER A 127 13.45 13.05 -0.64
C SER A 127 11.95 13.03 -0.95
N GLY A 128 11.59 13.43 -2.18
CA GLY A 128 10.21 13.52 -2.66
C GLY A 128 9.67 14.95 -2.68
N ILE A 129 8.91 15.29 -3.71
CA ILE A 129 8.19 16.57 -3.83
C ILE A 129 6.70 16.24 -4.00
N PRO A 130 5.83 16.58 -3.02
CA PRO A 130 6.14 17.24 -1.75
C PRO A 130 6.83 16.31 -0.74
N ALA A 131 7.49 16.89 0.26
CA ALA A 131 8.18 16.14 1.31
C ALA A 131 7.19 15.41 2.24
N ARG A 132 7.63 14.31 2.86
CA ARG A 132 6.77 13.44 3.68
C ARG A 132 6.38 14.14 4.99
N GLY A 133 5.07 14.30 5.19
CA GLY A 133 4.46 15.03 6.32
C GLY A 133 3.77 14.12 7.35
N VAL A 134 2.93 14.73 8.20
CA VAL A 134 2.14 14.04 9.24
C VAL A 134 1.10 13.12 8.60
N PRO A 135 0.94 11.86 9.05
CA PRO A 135 -0.06 10.96 8.53
C PRO A 135 -1.48 11.51 8.77
N LEU A 136 -2.30 11.54 7.72
CA LEU A 136 -3.71 11.87 7.82
C LEU A 136 -4.55 10.60 7.71
N ARG A 137 -5.61 10.52 8.53
CA ARG A 137 -6.67 9.54 8.30
C ARG A 137 -7.66 10.14 7.31
N VAL A 138 -7.71 9.57 6.12
CA VAL A 138 -8.67 9.96 5.08
C VAL A 138 -9.75 8.89 4.93
N VAL A 139 -10.97 9.32 4.65
CA VAL A 139 -12.06 8.43 4.22
C VAL A 139 -12.17 8.59 2.72
N VAL A 140 -11.92 7.51 1.99
CA VAL A 140 -12.08 7.48 0.53
C VAL A 140 -13.47 6.93 0.22
N GLN A 141 -14.23 7.68 -0.56
CA GLN A 141 -15.53 7.25 -1.07
C GLN A 141 -15.46 7.12 -2.59
N TRP A 142 -15.94 6.00 -3.10
CA TRP A 142 -15.95 5.70 -4.53
C TRP A 142 -17.38 5.85 -5.05
N ARG A 143 -17.58 6.67 -6.08
CA ARG A 143 -18.83 6.67 -6.82
C ARG A 143 -18.72 5.58 -7.88
N SER A 144 -19.59 4.57 -7.83
CA SER A 144 -19.68 3.58 -8.91
C SER A 144 -20.13 4.28 -10.18
N GLY A 145 -19.23 4.38 -11.17
CA GLY A 145 -19.56 4.80 -12.53
C GLY A 145 -20.06 3.65 -13.40
N ASP A 146 -19.88 2.41 -12.96
CA ASP A 146 -20.27 1.21 -13.70
C ASP A 146 -21.73 0.85 -13.41
N THR A 147 -22.60 1.27 -14.33
CA THR A 147 -23.81 0.52 -14.73
C THR A 147 -23.65 0.10 -16.18
#